data_AF-A0A2R5FXV4-F1
#
_entry.id   AF-A0A2R5FXV4-F1
#
_cell.length_a   1.000
_cell.length_b   1.000
_cell.length_c   1.000
_cell.angle_alpha   90.00
_cell.angle_beta   90.00
_cell.angle_gamma   90.00
#
_symmetry.space_group_name_H-M   'P 1'
#
loop_
_entity.id
_entity.type
_entity.pdbx_description
1 polymer ?
#
loop_
_entity_poly.entity_id
_entity_poly.type
_entity_poly.pdbx_seq_one_letter_code
_entity_poly.pdbx_strand_id
1 'polypeptide(L)' 'MRVTIRQSLHPFISNKAQELGINDHAEVVNFLLLQILLSLDAGTDYCYWEPRYSVVFHRNVS' A
#
# COMPACT_ATOMS: atom_id res chain seq x y z
N MET A 1 11.27 7.57 3.61
CA MET A 1 10.08 8.28 4.15
C MET A 1 9.86 7.79 5.56
N ARG A 2 9.76 8.66 6.58
CA ARG A 2 9.56 8.24 7.98
C ARG A 2 8.06 8.23 8.29
N VAL A 3 7.47 7.06 8.43
CA VAL A 3 6.07 6.90 8.81
C VAL A 3 5.99 6.69 10.32
N THR A 4 5.24 7.55 11.01
CA THR A 4 4.97 7.38 12.45
C THR A 4 3.55 6.86 12.61
N ILE A 5 3.43 5.61 13.03
CA ILE A 5 2.13 4.94 13.22
C ILE A 5 1.64 5.24 14.64
N ARG A 6 0.42 5.73 14.78
CA ARG A 6 -0.21 5.93 16.09
C ARG A 6 -0.34 4.58 16.80
N GLN A 7 -0.08 4.54 18.12
CA GLN A 7 -0.09 3.28 18.89
C GLN A 7 -1.38 2.46 18.71
N SER A 8 -2.54 3.13 18.64
CA SER A 8 -3.83 2.45 18.42
C SER A 8 -3.95 1.74 17.07
N LEU A 9 -3.21 2.20 16.05
CA LEU A 9 -3.20 1.61 14.71
C LEU A 9 -2.12 0.54 14.54
N HIS A 10 -1.18 0.44 15.48
CA HIS A 10 -0.07 -0.51 15.39
C HIS A 10 -0.54 -1.97 15.29
N PRO A 11 -1.53 -2.45 16.06
CA PRO A 11 -2.02 -3.82 15.93
C PRO A 11 -2.59 -4.11 14.54
N PHE A 12 -3.30 -3.14 13.96
CA PHE A 12 -3.85 -3.25 12.62
C PHE A 12 -2.74 -3.34 11.57
N ILE A 13 -1.75 -2.45 11.63
CA ILE A 13 -0.63 -2.47 10.66
C ILE A 13 0.21 -3.74 10.81
N SER A 14 0.47 -4.21 12.03
CA SER A 14 1.22 -5.45 12.24
C SER A 14 0.47 -6.69 11.75
N ASN A 15 -0.85 -6.75 11.92
CA ASN A 15 -1.63 -7.85 11.37
C ASN A 15 -1.61 -7.83 9.83
N LYS A 16 -1.77 -6.64 9.22
CA LYS A 16 -1.66 -6.49 7.76
C LYS A 16 -0.26 -6.82 7.23
N ALA A 17 0.78 -6.51 7.97
CA ALA A 17 2.17 -6.88 7.65
C ALA A 17 2.32 -8.41 7.54
N GLN A 18 1.78 -9.13 8.52
CA GLN A 18 1.79 -10.60 8.54
C GLN A 18 0.94 -11.19 7.39
N GLU A 19 -0.26 -10.67 7.15
CA GLU A 19 -1.13 -11.11 6.05
C GLU A 19 -0.46 -10.94 4.67
N LEU A 20 0.28 -9.85 4.48
CA LEU A 20 0.96 -9.51 3.22
C LEU A 20 2.36 -10.13 3.12
N GLY A 21 2.89 -10.71 4.19
CA GLY A 21 4.28 -11.20 4.25
C GLY A 21 5.33 -10.08 4.15
N ILE A 22 4.98 -8.87 4.57
CA ILE A 22 5.85 -7.68 4.51
C ILE A 22 6.44 -7.44 5.90
N ASN A 23 7.76 -7.29 5.98
CA ASN A 23 8.45 -7.08 7.26
C ASN A 23 8.54 -5.60 7.67
N ASP A 24 8.43 -4.67 6.72
CA ASP A 24 8.49 -3.22 6.99
C ASP A 24 7.07 -2.62 7.08
N HIS A 25 6.72 -2.12 8.26
CA HIS A 25 5.44 -1.44 8.47
C HIS A 25 5.25 -0.19 7.58
N ALA A 26 6.32 0.50 7.18
CA ALA A 26 6.22 1.64 6.28
C ALA A 26 5.79 1.21 4.86
N GLU A 27 6.25 0.04 4.42
CA GLU A 27 5.86 -0.56 3.14
C GLU A 27 4.39 -0.99 3.16
N VAL A 28 3.91 -1.55 4.27
CA VAL A 28 2.48 -1.86 4.47
C VAL A 28 1.62 -0.61 4.37
N VAL A 29 2.03 0.49 5.00
CA VAL A 29 1.29 1.77 4.91
C VAL A 29 1.29 2.30 3.47
N ASN A 30 2.42 2.24 2.77
CA ASN A 30 2.49 2.64 1.36
C ASN A 30 1.58 1.78 0.48
N PHE A 31 1.55 0.47 0.70
CA PHE A 31 0.65 -0.44 -0.01
C PHE A 31 -0.82 -0.07 0.21
N LEU A 32 -1.22 0.20 1.45
CA LEU A 32 -2.60 0.61 1.77
C LEU A 32 -2.95 1.96 1.13
N LEU A 33 -2.04 2.92 1.13
CA LEU A 33 -2.24 4.21 0.46
C LEU A 33 -2.43 4.03 -1.05
N LEU A 34 -1.64 3.17 -1.69
CA LEU A 34 -1.79 2.85 -3.11
C LEU A 34 -3.15 2.22 -3.42
N GLN A 35 -3.61 1.28 -2.59
CA GLN A 35 -4.94 0.69 -2.74
C GLN A 35 -6.05 1.74 -2.66
N ILE A 36 -5.94 2.69 -1.73
CA ILE A 36 -6.90 3.80 -1.60
C ILE A 36 -6.87 4.68 -2.86
N LEU A 37 -5.68 5.07 -3.32
CA LEU A 37 -5.54 5.91 -4.51
C LEU A 37 -6.10 5.23 -5.76
N LEU A 38 -5.81 3.95 -5.97
CA LEU A 38 -6.36 3.16 -7.07
C LEU A 38 -7.87 2.99 -6.96
N SER A 39 -8.41 2.82 -5.75
CA SER A 39 -9.86 2.72 -5.54
C SER A 39 -10.57 4.04 -5.81
N LEU A 40 -9.94 5.18 -5.49
CA LEU A 40 -10.46 6.51 -5.81
C LEU A 40 -10.40 6.79 -7.31
N ASP A 41 -9.31 6.39 -7.97
CA ASP A 41 -9.15 6.48 -9.42
C ASP A 41 -10.20 5.63 -10.16
N ALA A 42 -10.41 4.38 -9.73
CA ALA A 42 -11.47 3.50 -10.24
C ALA A 42 -12.89 3.99 -9.94
N GLY A 43 -13.08 4.85 -8.93
CA GLY A 43 -14.34 5.54 -8.66
C GLY A 43 -14.65 6.68 -9.64
N THR A 44 -13.69 7.07 -10.48
CA THR A 44 -13.86 8.10 -11.53
C THR A 44 -14.14 7.52 -12.92
N ASP A 45 -14.45 6.23 -13.00
CA ASP A 45 -14.72 5.47 -14.23
C ASP A 45 -16.11 5.73 -14.84
N TYR A 46 -16.51 7.00 -14.88
CA TYR A 46 -17.35 7.54 -15.96
C TYR A 46 -16.52 8.29 -17.01
N CYS A 47 -15.19 8.35 -16.88
CA CYS A 47 -14.32 8.93 -17.91
C CYS A 47 -13.02 8.11 -18.01
N TYR A 48 -12.69 7.67 -19.22
CA TYR A 48 -11.45 7.01 -19.63
C TYR A 48 -10.17 7.50 -18.93
N TRP A 49 -9.48 6.65 -18.17
CA TRP A 49 -8.11 6.93 -17.72
C TRP A 49 -7.18 5.71 -17.90
N GLU A 50 -6.09 5.90 -18.64
CA GLU A 50 -4.96 4.97 -18.68
C GLU A 50 -4.19 5.03 -17.35
N PRO A 51 -3.80 3.89 -16.74
CA PRO A 51 -3.08 3.87 -15.48
C PRO A 51 -1.70 4.51 -15.63
N ARG A 52 -1.47 5.64 -14.96
CA ARG A 52 -0.21 6.43 -15.03
C ARG A 52 0.94 5.88 -14.19
N TYR A 53 0.75 4.78 -13.47
CA TYR A 53 1.77 4.24 -12.56
C TYR A 53 1.88 2.73 -12.68
N SER A 54 3.09 2.23 -12.91
CA SER A 54 3.43 0.81 -12.85
C SER A 54 4.28 0.54 -11.60
N VAL A 55 3.87 -0.47 -10.82
CA VAL A 55 4.62 -0.92 -9.63
C VAL A 55 5.46 -2.12 -10.03
N VAL A 56 6.78 -2.00 -9.93
CA VAL A 56 7.72 -3.09 -10.20
C VAL A 56 8.17 -3.70 -8.87
N PHE A 57 7.76 -4.93 -8.61
CA PHE A 57 8.23 -5.69 -7.45
C PHE A 57 9.57 -6.35 -7.77
N HIS A 58 10.65 -5.86 -7.15
CA HIS A 58 11.94 -6.55 -7.17
C HIS A 58 11.93 -7.65 -6.10
N ARG A 59 11.90 -8.92 -6.53
CA ARG A 59 12.23 -10.05 -5.65
C ARG A 59 13.73 -10.02 -5.38
N ASN A 60 14.11 -9.69 -4.15
CA ASN A 60 15.48 -9.89 -3.70
C ASN A 60 15.66 -11.40 -3.49
N VAL A 61 16.37 -12.05 -4.40
CA VAL A 61 16.76 -13.45 -4.27
C VAL A 61 18.13 -13.45 -3.58
N SER A 62 18.18 -13.90 -2.32
CA SER A 62 19.43 -14.25 -1.63
C SER A 62 19.92 -15.62 -2.04
#